data_AF-A0A4Y9QAK2-F1
#
_entry.id   AF-A0A4Y9QAK2-F1
#
_cell.length_a   1.000
_cell.length_b   1.000
_cell.length_c   1.000
_cell.angle_alpha   90.00
_cell.angle_beta   90.00
_cell.angle_gamma   90.00
#
_symmetry.space_group_name_H-M   'P 1'
#
loop_
_entity.id
_entity.type
_entity.pdbx_description
1 polymer ?
#
loop_
_entity_poly.entity_id
_entity_poly.type
_entity_poly.pdbx_seq_one_letter_code
_entity_poly.pdbx_strand_id
1 'polypeptide(L)'
;MGVSKQAAQQRFVAKGAPDPSEGFSRFTDRARAVVVRAQEEARTAGNETIGVAYLVLGLVADPDSTSAAAIAAQGIDLDDARRTATATLPARSEQMPALVPFDAHARRALELTFREALRLGSPAIGTGHVLLAVLEADDGTGVLAGLGVDKPTVEAHVSAVQGT
;
A
#
# COMPACT_ATOMS: atom_id res chain seq x y z
N MET A 1 -27.58 40.19 30.57
CA MET A 1 -28.10 39.29 29.52
C MET A 1 -27.45 39.66 28.20
N GLY A 2 -26.96 38.67 27.45
CA GLY A 2 -26.57 38.80 26.04
C GLY A 2 -25.18 39.39 25.78
N VAL A 3 -24.18 38.55 25.52
CA VAL A 3 -23.79 38.07 24.17
C VAL A 3 -22.50 37.25 24.30
N SER A 4 -22.63 35.94 24.48
CA SER A 4 -21.47 35.02 24.42
C SER A 4 -21.04 34.88 22.96
N LYS A 5 -19.86 35.42 22.65
CA LYS A 5 -19.19 35.29 21.35
C LYS A 5 -19.05 33.82 20.97
N GLN A 6 -19.49 33.53 19.75
CA GLN A 6 -19.28 32.29 19.02
C GLN A 6 -17.81 31.82 19.02
N ALA A 7 -17.68 30.50 19.02
CA ALA A 7 -16.76 29.68 18.24
C ALA A 7 -15.27 30.05 18.27
N ALA A 8 -14.50 29.22 18.96
CA ALA A 8 -13.19 28.81 18.49
C ALA A 8 -13.02 27.33 18.82
N GLN A 9 -13.46 26.46 17.90
CA GLN A 9 -12.96 25.09 17.82
C GLN A 9 -11.44 25.19 17.72
N GLN A 10 -10.74 24.77 18.76
CA GLN A 10 -9.30 24.76 18.77
C GLN A 10 -8.81 23.73 17.75
N ARG A 11 -8.36 24.24 16.61
CA ARG A 11 -7.46 23.57 15.67
C ARG A 11 -6.17 23.22 16.40
N PHE A 12 -6.09 22.01 16.93
CA PHE A 12 -4.82 21.33 17.11
C PHE A 12 -4.50 20.57 15.83
N VAL A 13 -4.01 21.30 14.82
CA VAL A 13 -3.28 20.66 13.73
C VAL A 13 -1.81 20.71 14.14
N ALA A 14 -1.29 19.56 14.58
CA ALA A 14 0.13 19.39 14.84
C ALA A 14 0.90 19.75 13.55
N LYS A 15 1.72 20.79 13.66
CA LYS A 15 2.58 21.29 12.59
C LYS A 15 3.59 20.19 12.20
N GLY A 16 3.44 19.61 11.01
CA GLY A 16 4.45 18.74 10.39
C GLY A 16 3.96 17.39 9.84
N ALA A 17 2.70 17.01 10.01
CA ALA A 17 2.18 15.88 9.24
C ALA A 17 1.83 16.37 7.82
N PRO A 18 2.42 15.81 6.74
CA PRO A 18 1.92 16.09 5.40
C PRO A 18 0.42 15.75 5.37
N ASP A 19 -0.37 16.56 4.67
CA ASP A 19 -1.75 16.21 4.39
C ASP A 19 -1.74 14.82 3.74
N PRO A 20 -2.43 13.80 4.29
CA PRO A 20 -2.49 12.48 3.68
C PRO A 20 -2.91 12.57 2.21
N SER A 21 -3.72 13.56 1.84
CA SER A 21 -4.13 13.81 0.45
C SER A 21 -3.04 14.41 -0.43
N GLU A 22 -2.09 15.18 0.11
CA GLU A 22 -0.93 15.69 -0.65
C GLU A 22 0.05 14.56 -0.99
N GLY A 23 0.26 13.62 -0.07
CA GLY A 23 1.10 12.45 -0.30
C GLY A 23 0.57 11.58 -1.45
N PHE A 24 -0.74 11.30 -1.47
CA PHE A 24 -1.35 10.43 -2.49
C PHE A 24 -1.80 11.17 -3.77
N SER A 25 -1.50 12.46 -3.91
CA SER A 25 -1.88 13.26 -5.09
C SER A 25 -1.36 12.69 -6.41
N ARG A 26 -0.18 12.05 -6.39
CA ARG A 26 0.44 11.39 -7.57
C ARG A 26 -0.04 9.96 -7.81
N PHE A 27 -0.78 9.36 -6.89
CA PHE A 27 -1.27 7.99 -7.07
C PHE A 27 -2.37 7.95 -8.12
N THR A 28 -2.49 6.85 -8.85
CA THR A 28 -3.70 6.56 -9.62
C THR A 28 -4.82 6.11 -8.70
N ASP A 29 -6.06 6.10 -9.18
CA ASP A 29 -7.19 5.60 -8.38
C ASP A 29 -7.00 4.14 -7.95
N ARG A 30 -6.48 3.29 -8.84
CA ARG A 30 -6.14 1.91 -8.51
C ARG A 30 -5.06 1.81 -7.44
N ALA A 31 -4.01 2.64 -7.50
CA ALA A 31 -2.96 2.64 -6.49
C ALA A 31 -3.45 3.16 -5.14
N ARG A 32 -4.33 4.18 -5.12
CA ARG A 32 -5.03 4.61 -3.90
C ARG A 32 -5.89 3.48 -3.32
N ALA A 33 -6.60 2.75 -4.18
CA ALA A 33 -7.44 1.64 -3.76
C ALA A 33 -6.67 0.53 -3.06
N VAL A 34 -5.41 0.25 -3.46
CA VAL A 34 -4.53 -0.70 -2.74
C VAL A 34 -4.35 -0.30 -1.28
N VAL A 35 -4.02 0.97 -1.02
CA VAL A 35 -3.77 1.50 0.33
C VAL A 35 -5.05 1.52 1.18
N VAL A 36 -6.16 1.96 0.58
CA VAL A 36 -7.47 1.97 1.25
C VAL A 36 -7.90 0.56 1.61
N ARG A 37 -7.77 -0.41 0.69
CA ARG A 37 -8.09 -1.81 0.99
C ARG A 37 -7.21 -2.37 2.12
N ALA A 38 -5.91 -2.08 2.11
CA ALA A 38 -5.01 -2.49 3.18
C ALA A 38 -5.47 -1.97 4.57
N GLN A 39 -5.91 -0.71 4.64
CA GLN A 39 -6.48 -0.11 5.86
C GLN A 39 -7.78 -0.79 6.29
N GLU A 40 -8.70 -1.01 5.36
CA GLU A 40 -9.99 -1.64 5.64
C GLU A 40 -9.86 -3.11 6.09
N GLU A 41 -8.93 -3.85 5.49
CA GLU A 41 -8.66 -5.24 5.85
C GLU A 41 -8.01 -5.34 7.24
N ALA A 42 -7.03 -4.50 7.54
CA ALA A 42 -6.43 -4.46 8.89
C ALA A 42 -7.45 -4.09 9.96
N ARG A 43 -8.33 -3.13 9.66
CA ARG A 43 -9.44 -2.73 10.53
C ARG A 43 -10.42 -3.88 10.76
N THR A 44 -10.74 -4.64 9.71
CA THR A 44 -11.67 -5.77 9.77
C THR A 44 -11.08 -6.95 10.54
N ALA A 45 -9.83 -7.31 10.25
CA ALA A 45 -9.09 -8.35 10.97
C ALA A 45 -8.91 -8.02 12.45
N GLY A 46 -8.88 -6.73 12.77
CA GLY A 46 -8.74 -6.22 14.13
C GLY A 46 -7.29 -6.19 14.58
N ASN A 47 -6.39 -5.82 13.67
CA ASN A 47 -4.96 -5.70 13.96
C ASN A 47 -4.59 -4.24 14.27
N GLU A 48 -3.63 -4.06 15.16
CA GLU A 48 -3.20 -2.75 15.66
C GLU A 48 -2.35 -1.96 14.67
N THR A 49 -1.78 -2.64 13.67
CA THR A 49 -0.95 -2.05 12.62
C THR A 49 -1.30 -2.60 11.24
N ILE A 50 -1.04 -1.79 10.22
CA ILE A 50 -1.12 -2.18 8.81
C ILE A 50 0.30 -2.52 8.33
N GLY A 51 0.59 -3.81 8.21
CA GLY A 51 1.86 -4.32 7.66
C GLY A 51 1.82 -4.58 6.15
N VAL A 52 2.96 -5.02 5.61
CA VAL A 52 3.13 -5.26 4.17
C VAL A 52 2.17 -6.33 3.63
N ALA A 53 1.81 -7.33 4.43
CA ALA A 53 0.82 -8.34 4.04
C ALA A 53 -0.52 -7.71 3.62
N TYR A 54 -0.96 -6.63 4.27
CA TYR A 54 -2.17 -5.91 3.87
C TYR A 54 -2.01 -5.14 2.56
N LEU A 55 -0.82 -4.60 2.28
CA LEU A 55 -0.52 -4.02 0.96
C LEU A 55 -0.56 -5.10 -0.13
N VAL A 56 -0.04 -6.30 0.15
CA VAL A 56 -0.13 -7.45 -0.77
C VAL A 56 -1.59 -7.81 -1.04
N LEU A 57 -2.43 -7.89 0.00
CA LEU A 57 -3.87 -8.17 -0.16
C LEU A 57 -4.56 -7.11 -1.03
N GLY A 58 -4.21 -5.84 -0.85
CA GLY A 58 -4.66 -4.74 -1.71
C GLY A 58 -4.17 -4.86 -3.16
N LEU A 59 -2.91 -5.24 -3.38
CA LEU A 59 -2.29 -5.39 -4.71
C LEU A 59 -2.93 -6.50 -5.55
N VAL A 60 -3.37 -7.59 -4.90
CA VAL A 60 -3.99 -8.74 -5.57
C VAL A 60 -5.52 -8.67 -5.60
N ALA A 61 -6.13 -7.59 -5.06
CA ALA A 61 -7.58 -7.42 -5.03
C ALA A 61 -8.20 -6.99 -6.37
N ASP A 62 -7.43 -6.34 -7.24
CA ASP A 62 -7.87 -5.95 -8.59
C ASP A 62 -7.11 -6.79 -9.63
N PRO A 63 -7.73 -7.85 -10.20
CA PRO A 63 -7.08 -8.74 -11.16
C PRO A 63 -6.74 -8.03 -12.48
N ASP A 64 -7.38 -6.90 -12.79
CA ASP A 64 -7.14 -6.11 -13.99
C ASP A 64 -6.03 -5.06 -13.80
N SER A 65 -5.38 -5.05 -12.64
CA SER A 65 -4.32 -4.09 -12.31
C SER A 65 -2.95 -4.51 -12.86
N THR A 66 -2.06 -3.53 -13.08
CA THR A 66 -0.68 -3.79 -13.53
C THR A 66 0.09 -4.68 -12.55
N SER A 67 -0.14 -4.55 -11.24
CA SER A 67 0.47 -5.42 -10.23
C SER A 67 0.00 -6.86 -10.37
N ALA A 68 -1.31 -7.08 -10.54
CA ALA A 68 -1.87 -8.41 -10.75
C ALA A 68 -1.32 -9.06 -12.03
N ALA A 69 -1.31 -8.31 -13.13
CA ALA A 69 -0.73 -8.76 -14.39
C ALA A 69 0.76 -9.10 -14.28
N ALA A 70 1.55 -8.30 -13.55
CA ALA A 70 2.99 -8.54 -13.36
C ALA A 70 3.29 -9.77 -12.48
N ILE A 71 2.44 -10.06 -11.49
CA ILE A 71 2.54 -11.29 -10.67
C ILE A 71 2.15 -12.50 -11.51
N ALA A 72 1.01 -12.44 -12.20
CA ALA A 72 0.51 -13.53 -13.02
C ALA A 72 1.44 -13.87 -14.21
N ALA A 73 2.11 -12.87 -14.78
CA ALA A 73 3.11 -13.05 -15.84
C ALA A 73 4.30 -13.93 -15.41
N GLN A 74 4.51 -14.10 -14.10
CA GLN A 74 5.55 -14.96 -13.53
C GLN A 74 5.02 -16.36 -13.16
N GLY A 75 3.78 -16.69 -13.54
CA GLY A 75 3.16 -17.98 -13.26
C GLY A 75 2.63 -18.12 -11.83
N ILE A 76 2.50 -17.01 -11.10
CA ILE A 76 2.04 -16.99 -9.71
C ILE A 76 0.54 -16.67 -9.69
N ASP A 77 -0.23 -17.55 -9.06
CA ASP A 77 -1.66 -17.36 -8.89
C ASP A 77 -1.96 -16.28 -7.84
N LEU A 78 -2.90 -15.39 -8.14
CA LEU A 78 -3.25 -14.27 -7.25
C LEU A 78 -3.93 -14.74 -5.96
N ASP A 79 -4.67 -15.86 -6.00
CA ASP A 79 -5.26 -16.45 -4.81
C ASP A 79 -4.20 -17.13 -3.94
N ASP A 80 -3.13 -17.67 -4.53
CA ASP A 80 -1.99 -18.20 -3.77
C ASP A 80 -1.28 -17.07 -3.01
N ALA A 81 -1.05 -15.93 -3.68
CA ALA A 81 -0.53 -14.73 -3.05
C ALA A 81 -1.44 -14.20 -1.93
N ARG A 82 -2.76 -14.16 -2.17
CA ARG A 82 -3.75 -13.78 -1.15
C ARG A 82 -3.68 -14.71 0.06
N ARG A 83 -3.77 -16.03 -0.14
CA ARG A 83 -3.76 -17.01 0.96
C ARG A 83 -2.49 -16.94 1.77
N THR A 84 -1.34 -16.78 1.11
CA THR A 84 -0.04 -16.67 1.78
C THR A 84 0.04 -15.40 2.61
N ALA A 85 -0.40 -14.25 2.07
CA ALA A 85 -0.45 -12.99 2.82
C ALA A 85 -1.40 -13.09 4.02
N THR A 86 -2.61 -13.64 3.84
CA THR A 86 -3.57 -13.84 4.93
C THR A 86 -3.01 -14.73 6.04
N ALA A 87 -2.26 -15.77 5.69
CA ALA A 87 -1.64 -16.68 6.67
C ALA A 87 -0.57 -16.01 7.54
N THR A 88 0.02 -14.89 7.09
CA THR A 88 1.00 -14.11 7.88
C THR A 88 0.39 -13.05 8.80
N LEU A 89 -0.94 -12.84 8.73
CA LEU A 89 -1.59 -11.82 9.54
C LEU A 89 -1.55 -12.19 11.03
N PRO A 90 -1.31 -11.22 11.93
CA PRO A 90 -1.34 -11.49 13.36
C PRO A 90 -2.77 -11.77 13.84
N ALA A 91 -2.87 -12.41 15.00
CA ALA A 91 -4.14 -12.61 15.68
C ALA A 91 -4.84 -11.27 15.95
N ARG A 92 -6.17 -11.30 16.02
CA ARG A 92 -6.99 -10.15 16.39
C ARG A 92 -6.55 -9.62 17.76
N SER A 93 -6.39 -8.30 17.87
CA SER A 93 -6.16 -7.62 19.15
C SER A 93 -7.47 -7.32 19.87
N GLU A 94 -7.43 -7.35 21.20
CA GLU A 94 -8.53 -6.91 22.06
C GLU A 94 -8.71 -5.39 22.07
N GLN A 95 -7.64 -4.63 21.77
CA GLN A 95 -7.62 -3.17 21.87
C GLN A 95 -7.08 -2.56 20.58
N MET A 96 -7.96 -1.91 19.82
CA MET A 96 -7.57 -1.23 18.59
C MET A 96 -7.51 0.28 18.79
N PRO A 97 -6.50 0.96 18.22
CA PRO A 97 -6.51 2.41 18.16
C PRO A 97 -7.66 2.91 17.27
N ALA A 98 -8.11 4.15 17.49
CA ALA A 98 -9.13 4.78 16.65
C ALA A 98 -8.68 4.95 15.19
N LEU A 99 -7.38 5.11 14.97
CA LEU A 99 -6.72 5.12 13.67
C LEU A 99 -5.61 4.08 13.68
N VAL A 100 -5.71 3.07 12.82
CA VAL A 100 -4.70 2.00 12.68
C VAL A 100 -3.51 2.54 11.87
N PRO A 101 -2.31 2.68 12.47
CA PRO A 101 -1.13 3.15 11.74
C PRO A 101 -0.51 2.06 10.85
N PHE A 102 0.22 2.48 9.81
CA PHE A 102 1.16 1.58 9.13
C PHE A 102 2.37 1.28 10.02
N ASP A 103 2.85 0.03 9.98
CA ASP A 103 4.12 -0.34 10.59
C ASP A 103 5.32 0.26 9.83
N ALA A 104 6.54 0.00 10.32
CA ALA A 104 7.75 0.54 9.73
C ALA A 104 8.03 0.01 8.31
N HIS A 105 7.73 -1.26 8.04
CA HIS A 105 7.98 -1.89 6.74
C HIS A 105 6.97 -1.42 5.69
N ALA A 106 5.69 -1.37 6.03
CA ALA A 106 4.65 -0.84 5.16
C ALA A 106 4.85 0.65 4.88
N ARG A 107 5.27 1.44 5.89
CA ARG A 107 5.63 2.85 5.68
C ARG A 107 6.81 2.98 4.72
N ARG A 108 7.87 2.19 4.90
CA ARG A 108 9.02 2.14 3.97
C ARG A 108 8.56 1.81 2.55
N ALA A 109 7.67 0.84 2.35
CA ALA A 109 7.12 0.51 1.04
C ALA A 109 6.36 1.70 0.40
N LEU A 110 5.51 2.39 1.17
CA LEU A 110 4.79 3.56 0.66
C LEU A 110 5.73 4.70 0.27
N GLU A 111 6.78 4.94 1.04
CA GLU A 111 7.82 5.94 0.73
C GLU A 111 8.61 5.56 -0.53
N LEU A 112 8.99 4.28 -0.66
CA LEU A 112 9.72 3.76 -1.82
C LEU A 112 8.90 3.81 -3.11
N THR A 113 7.57 3.83 -3.03
CA THR A 113 6.70 3.90 -4.21
C THR A 113 7.00 5.13 -5.08
N PHE A 114 7.31 6.27 -4.46
CA PHE A 114 7.72 7.48 -5.19
C PHE A 114 9.05 7.32 -5.90
N ARG A 115 10.02 6.64 -5.24
CA ARG A 115 11.33 6.36 -5.81
C ARG A 115 11.21 5.46 -7.03
N GLU A 116 10.37 4.43 -6.96
CA GLU A 116 10.15 3.51 -8.09
C GLU A 116 9.50 4.22 -9.28
N ALA A 117 8.45 5.02 -9.06
CA ALA A 117 7.83 5.81 -10.13
C ALA A 117 8.82 6.82 -10.76
N LEU A 118 9.61 7.53 -9.95
CA LEU A 118 10.63 8.46 -10.45
C LEU A 118 11.72 7.76 -11.26
N ARG A 119 12.19 6.61 -10.77
CA ARG A 119 13.24 5.80 -11.43
C ARG A 119 12.78 5.28 -12.79
N LEU A 120 11.51 4.93 -12.92
CA LEU A 120 10.89 4.51 -14.17
C LEU A 120 10.37 5.68 -15.03
N GLY A 121 10.57 6.93 -14.59
CA GLY A 121 10.15 8.12 -15.35
C GLY A 121 8.63 8.31 -15.43
N SER A 122 7.87 7.68 -14.54
CA SER A 122 6.41 7.66 -14.61
C SER A 122 5.79 8.93 -14.03
N PRO A 123 4.86 9.58 -14.74
CA PRO A 123 4.23 10.83 -14.26
C PRO A 123 3.25 10.60 -13.10
N ALA A 124 2.79 9.36 -12.91
CA ALA A 124 1.87 8.96 -11.86
C ALA A 124 2.27 7.62 -11.24
N ILE A 125 1.89 7.42 -9.99
CA ILE A 125 2.13 6.21 -9.22
C ILE A 125 0.99 5.21 -9.46
N GLY A 126 1.23 4.19 -10.30
CA GLY A 126 0.35 3.03 -10.46
C GLY A 126 0.65 1.86 -9.50
N THR A 127 -0.15 0.80 -9.58
CA THR A 127 -0.03 -0.39 -8.70
C THR A 127 1.26 -1.16 -8.94
N GLY A 128 1.83 -1.12 -10.15
CA GLY A 128 3.15 -1.68 -10.45
C GLY A 128 4.28 -1.05 -9.62
N HIS A 129 4.24 0.26 -9.38
CA HIS A 129 5.24 0.92 -8.52
C HIS A 129 5.07 0.53 -7.05
N VAL A 130 3.82 0.37 -6.60
CA VAL A 130 3.55 -0.10 -5.24
C VAL A 130 4.08 -1.52 -5.06
N LEU A 131 3.89 -2.40 -6.05
CA LEU A 131 4.43 -3.75 -6.05
C LEU A 131 5.97 -3.76 -5.98
N LEU A 132 6.65 -2.97 -6.82
CA LEU A 132 8.11 -2.85 -6.79
C LEU A 132 8.61 -2.37 -5.43
N ALA A 133 7.92 -1.41 -4.83
CA ALA A 133 8.28 -0.85 -3.54
C ALA A 133 8.04 -1.81 -2.37
N VAL A 134 7.00 -2.66 -2.46
CA VAL A 134 6.75 -3.76 -1.52
C VAL A 134 7.89 -4.79 -1.59
N LEU A 135 8.28 -5.22 -2.78
CA LEU A 135 9.39 -6.18 -2.97
C LEU A 135 10.73 -5.62 -2.45
N GLU A 136 10.95 -4.32 -2.60
CA GLU A 136 12.13 -3.63 -2.09
C GLU A 136 12.11 -3.46 -0.56
N ALA A 137 10.96 -3.13 0.03
CA ALA A 137 10.83 -2.88 1.46
C ALA A 137 11.06 -4.13 2.32
N ASP A 138 10.73 -5.30 1.77
CA ASP A 138 10.93 -6.60 2.41
C ASP A 138 12.32 -7.21 2.12
N ASP A 139 13.20 -6.47 1.43
CA ASP A 139 14.56 -6.87 1.07
C ASP A 139 14.62 -8.31 0.46
N GLY A 140 13.61 -8.67 -0.34
CA GLY A 140 13.48 -9.98 -1.00
C GLY A 140 13.02 -11.15 -0.11
N THR A 141 12.56 -10.89 1.11
CA THR A 141 12.12 -11.93 2.07
C THR A 141 10.60 -11.98 2.30
N GLY A 142 9.87 -11.04 1.70
CA GLY A 142 8.44 -10.87 1.89
C GLY A 142 7.58 -11.96 1.23
N VAL A 143 6.26 -11.91 1.49
CA VAL A 143 5.28 -12.88 0.98
C VAL A 143 5.42 -13.14 -0.53
N LEU A 144 5.50 -12.08 -1.32
CA LEU A 144 5.58 -12.19 -2.78
C LEU A 144 6.93 -12.78 -3.23
N ALA A 145 8.04 -12.37 -2.61
CA ALA A 145 9.36 -12.93 -2.91
C ALA A 145 9.45 -14.42 -2.51
N GLY A 146 8.85 -14.81 -1.38
CA GLY A 146 8.74 -16.21 -0.95
C GLY A 146 7.92 -17.08 -1.91
N LEU A 147 7.01 -16.49 -2.69
CA LEU A 147 6.27 -17.16 -3.77
C LEU A 147 7.01 -17.13 -5.11
N GLY A 148 8.20 -16.52 -5.17
CA GLY A 148 9.00 -16.43 -6.38
C GLY A 148 8.72 -15.20 -7.26
N VAL A 149 7.98 -14.20 -6.77
CA VAL A 149 7.85 -12.92 -7.50
C VAL A 149 9.21 -12.21 -7.50
N ASP A 150 9.80 -12.10 -8.67
CA ASP A 150 11.10 -11.46 -8.90
C ASP A 150 10.92 -9.98 -9.28
N LYS A 151 11.64 -9.09 -8.56
CA LYS A 151 11.53 -7.63 -8.75
C LYS A 151 12.00 -7.17 -10.14
N PRO A 152 13.16 -7.59 -10.67
CA PRO A 152 13.56 -7.31 -12.05
C PRO A 152 12.50 -7.68 -13.09
N THR A 153 11.83 -8.83 -12.93
CA THR A 153 10.77 -9.27 -13.85
C THR A 153 9.53 -8.38 -13.76
N VAL A 154 9.12 -7.99 -12.54
CA VAL A 154 8.06 -6.98 -12.35
C VAL A 154 8.43 -5.66 -13.01
N GLU A 155 9.66 -5.20 -12.84
CA GLU A 155 10.14 -3.93 -13.39
C GLU A 155 10.07 -3.90 -14.91
N ALA A 156 10.53 -4.96 -15.57
CA ALA A 156 10.44 -5.11 -17.01
C ALA A 156 8.98 -5.06 -17.49
N HIS A 157 8.07 -5.73 -16.77
CA HIS A 157 6.64 -5.71 -17.06
C HIS A 157 6.03 -4.31 -16.93
N VAL A 158 6.29 -3.62 -15.81
CA VAL A 158 5.80 -2.26 -15.55
C VAL A 158 6.31 -1.28 -16.62
N SER A 159 7.58 -1.39 -17.00
CA SER A 159 8.18 -0.53 -18.04
C SER A 159 7.56 -0.78 -19.42
N ALA A 160 7.24 -2.03 -19.76
CA ALA A 160 6.61 -2.37 -21.03
C ALA A 160 5.20 -1.77 -21.17
N VAL A 161 4.42 -1.77 -20.08
CA VAL A 161 3.05 -1.21 -20.06
C VAL A 161 3.05 0.33 -20.16
N GLN A 162 4.13 1.00 -19.76
CA GLN A 162 4.24 2.46 -19.85
C GLN A 162 4.66 2.96 -21.22
N GLY A 163 5.28 2.10 -22.04
CA GLY A 163 5.73 2.43 -23.39
C GLY A 163 4.67 2.28 -24.48
N THR A 164 3.48 1.76 -24.15
CA THR A 164 2.33 1.55 -25.06
C THR A 164 1.29 2.64 -24.89
#